data_AF-A0A1H1XU12-F1
#
_entry.id   AF-A0A1H1XU12-F1
#
_cell.length_a   1.000
_cell.length_b   1.000
_cell.length_c   1.000
_cell.angle_alpha   90.00
_cell.angle_beta   90.00
_cell.angle_gamma   90.00
#
_symmetry.space_group_name_H-M   'P 1'
#
loop_
_entity.id
_entity.type
_entity.pdbx_description
1 polymer ?
#
loop_
_entity_poly.entity_id
_entity_poly.type
_entity_poly.pdbx_seq_one_letter_code
_entity_poly.pdbx_strand_id
1 'polypeptide(L)'
;MLKPAWYLPGADWYAQVPDRPGIDDDGQDVVNMLAQMLGDDPRLDPPVTVAMTYIILLAVEHLGDIMTHAAELHDLAELARLVCGLNLIQAYLTQTIQRIAANTDARAFPGSVDAPAAALRAIIDSLSAAGANSELVAGHLKEAHLRLYGLTY
;
A
#
# COMPACT_ATOMS: atom_id res chain seq x y z
N MET A 1 17.49 8.34 -0.19
CA MET A 1 16.60 8.14 0.99
C MET A 1 15.31 8.90 0.71
N LEU A 2 14.17 8.22 0.59
CA LEU A 2 12.89 8.92 0.38
C LEU A 2 12.62 9.77 1.63
N LYS A 3 12.25 11.04 1.43
CA LYS A 3 11.84 11.93 2.53
C LYS A 3 10.65 11.30 3.27
N PRO A 4 10.46 11.58 4.58
CA PRO A 4 9.23 11.23 5.27
C PRO A 4 8.07 11.80 4.47
N ALA A 5 7.23 10.92 3.92
CA ALA A 5 6.17 11.36 3.05
C ALA A 5 5.08 12.02 3.88
N TRP A 6 4.72 13.26 3.54
CA TRP A 6 3.74 14.06 4.30
C TRP A 6 2.36 13.39 4.39
N TYR A 7 2.06 12.48 3.46
CA TYR A 7 0.83 11.70 3.37
C TYR A 7 0.84 10.41 4.21
N LEU A 8 1.97 10.05 4.84
CA LEU A 8 1.98 9.00 5.86
C LEU A 8 1.20 9.48 7.09
N PRO A 9 0.41 8.61 7.73
CA PRO A 9 -0.22 8.94 8.98
C PRO A 9 0.88 9.09 10.04
N GLY A 10 0.81 10.14 10.85
CA GLY A 10 1.74 10.34 11.97
C GLY A 10 1.45 9.39 13.14
N ALA A 11 0.42 8.56 13.02
CA ALA A 11 -0.08 7.69 14.05
C ALA A 11 0.31 6.24 13.75
N ASP A 12 0.73 5.52 14.79
CA ASP A 12 0.96 4.09 14.71
C ASP A 12 -0.39 3.38 14.51
N TRP A 13 -0.61 2.86 13.31
CA TRP A 13 -1.85 2.15 12.97
C TRP A 13 -2.09 0.99 13.94
N TYR A 14 -1.05 0.27 14.36
CA TYR A 14 -1.21 -0.84 15.32
C TYR A 14 -1.69 -0.36 16.68
N ALA A 15 -1.25 0.83 17.11
CA ALA A 15 -1.72 1.44 18.36
C ALA A 15 -3.16 1.97 18.27
N GLN A 16 -3.68 2.22 17.08
CA GLN A 16 -5.04 2.71 16.82
C GLN A 16 -6.10 1.61 16.68
N VAL A 17 -5.69 0.34 16.84
CA VAL A 17 -6.61 -0.80 16.94
C VAL A 17 -6.61 -1.37 18.38
N PRO A 18 -6.87 -0.56 19.44
CA PRO A 18 -7.12 -1.11 20.76
C PRO A 18 -8.40 -1.95 20.67
N ASP A 19 -8.36 -3.15 21.25
CA ASP A 19 -9.41 -4.16 21.19
C ASP A 19 -9.66 -4.76 19.79
N ARG A 20 -8.60 -4.94 18.98
CA ARG A 20 -8.72 -5.88 17.85
C ARG A 20 -9.21 -7.23 18.42
N PRO A 21 -10.24 -7.89 17.85
CA PRO A 21 -10.31 -9.33 18.02
C PRO A 21 -8.91 -9.82 17.66
N GLY A 22 -8.25 -10.48 18.63
CA GLY A 22 -6.91 -11.00 18.39
C GLY A 22 -6.97 -11.71 17.04
N ILE A 23 -5.97 -11.46 16.19
CA ILE A 23 -5.75 -12.40 15.11
C ILE A 23 -5.62 -13.74 15.85
N ASP A 24 -6.55 -14.66 15.61
CA ASP A 24 -6.50 -15.95 16.23
C ASP A 24 -5.22 -16.66 15.83
N ASP A 25 -4.87 -17.74 16.53
CA ASP A 25 -3.63 -18.46 16.26
C ASP A 25 -3.53 -18.84 14.77
N ASP A 26 -4.67 -19.21 14.16
CA ASP A 26 -4.79 -19.51 12.73
C ASP A 26 -4.47 -18.28 11.84
N GLY A 27 -5.06 -17.12 12.11
CA GLY A 27 -4.77 -15.91 11.35
C GLY A 27 -3.33 -15.42 11.56
N GLN A 28 -2.76 -15.62 12.74
CA GLN A 28 -1.39 -15.23 13.04
C GLN A 28 -0.41 -16.15 12.31
N ASP A 29 -0.74 -17.44 12.18
CA ASP A 29 -0.01 -18.41 11.37
C ASP A 29 -0.08 -18.05 9.88
N VAL A 30 -1.22 -17.58 9.36
CA VAL A 30 -1.30 -17.08 7.97
C VAL A 30 -0.41 -15.85 7.77
N VAL A 31 -0.42 -14.89 8.70
CA VAL A 31 0.47 -13.72 8.63
C VAL A 31 1.93 -14.14 8.69
N ASN A 32 2.30 -15.07 9.58
CA ASN A 32 3.66 -15.58 9.72
C ASN A 32 4.10 -16.35 8.47
N MET A 33 3.21 -17.16 7.88
CA MET A 33 3.46 -17.87 6.63
C MET A 33 3.70 -16.91 5.48
N LEU A 34 2.86 -15.88 5.34
CA LEU A 34 3.08 -14.82 4.35
C LEU A 34 4.39 -14.06 4.62
N ALA A 35 4.68 -13.71 5.87
CA ALA A 35 5.91 -13.05 6.23
C ALA A 35 7.15 -13.90 5.92
N GLN A 36 7.09 -15.21 6.14
CA GLN A 36 8.17 -16.15 5.78
C GLN A 36 8.33 -16.26 4.26
N MET A 37 7.23 -16.35 3.51
CA MET A 37 7.26 -16.31 2.04
C MET A 37 7.90 -15.02 1.51
N LEU A 38 7.79 -13.90 2.24
CA LEU A 38 8.29 -12.59 1.85
C LEU A 38 9.68 -12.25 2.43
N GLY A 39 10.11 -12.93 3.49
CA GLY A 39 11.20 -12.49 4.36
C GLY A 39 12.59 -13.00 4.00
N ASP A 40 12.70 -14.14 3.31
CA ASP A 40 13.97 -14.87 3.22
C ASP A 40 14.67 -14.78 1.85
N ASP A 41 13.98 -14.38 0.77
CA ASP A 41 14.60 -14.22 -0.55
C ASP A 41 14.52 -12.75 -1.05
N PRO A 42 15.66 -12.06 -1.25
CA PRO A 42 15.67 -10.74 -1.88
C PRO A 42 15.19 -10.75 -3.34
N ARG A 43 14.99 -11.94 -3.94
CA ARG A 43 14.48 -12.12 -5.29
C ARG A 43 12.98 -12.39 -5.24
N LEU A 44 12.20 -11.40 -5.67
CA LEU A 44 10.84 -11.65 -6.12
C LEU A 44 10.90 -12.39 -7.45
N ASP A 45 10.64 -13.69 -7.43
CA ASP A 45 10.48 -14.47 -8.65
C ASP A 45 9.09 -14.18 -9.30
N PRO A 46 8.90 -14.52 -10.59
CA PRO A 46 7.63 -14.26 -11.25
C PRO A 46 6.42 -14.94 -10.57
N PRO A 47 6.49 -16.22 -10.15
CA PRO A 47 5.40 -16.86 -9.40
C PRO A 47 5.01 -16.14 -8.11
N VAL A 48 5.99 -15.71 -7.30
CA VAL A 48 5.74 -14.97 -6.05
C VAL A 48 5.11 -13.60 -6.37
N THR A 49 5.59 -12.91 -7.40
CA THR A 49 4.99 -11.63 -7.84
C THR A 49 3.51 -11.80 -8.20
N VAL A 50 3.19 -12.85 -8.97
CA VAL A 50 1.80 -13.17 -9.37
C VAL A 50 0.95 -13.53 -8.16
N ALA A 51 1.45 -14.41 -7.29
CA ALA A 51 0.73 -14.84 -6.08
C ALA A 51 0.44 -13.65 -5.14
N MET A 52 1.43 -12.79 -4.89
CA MET A 52 1.26 -11.59 -4.08
C MET A 52 0.24 -10.63 -4.68
N THR A 53 0.32 -10.40 -5.99
CA THR A 53 -0.64 -9.53 -6.69
C THR A 53 -2.04 -10.07 -6.54
N TYR A 54 -2.22 -11.38 -6.70
CA TYR A 54 -3.53 -12.03 -6.58
C TYR A 54 -4.08 -11.95 -5.15
N ILE A 55 -3.26 -12.20 -4.12
CA ILE A 55 -3.66 -12.10 -2.71
C ILE A 55 -4.08 -10.66 -2.37
N ILE A 56 -3.32 -9.65 -2.82
CA ILE A 56 -3.65 -8.24 -2.61
C ILE A 56 -4.97 -7.88 -3.29
N LEU A 57 -5.18 -8.32 -4.53
CA LEU A 57 -6.42 -8.07 -5.27
C LEU A 57 -7.63 -8.69 -4.57
N LEU A 58 -7.53 -9.95 -4.12
CA LEU A 58 -8.59 -10.61 -3.36
C LEU A 58 -8.90 -9.88 -2.06
N ALA A 59 -7.88 -9.44 -1.32
CA ALA A 59 -8.07 -8.71 -0.08
C ALA A 59 -8.80 -7.37 -0.32
N VAL A 60 -8.43 -6.63 -1.36
CA VAL A 60 -9.07 -5.36 -1.73
C VAL A 60 -10.51 -5.57 -2.21
N GLU A 61 -10.75 -6.60 -3.03
CA GLU A 61 -12.09 -6.98 -3.51
C GLU A 61 -13.01 -7.32 -2.34
N HIS A 62 -12.54 -8.16 -1.41
CA HIS A 62 -13.32 -8.53 -0.24
C HIS A 62 -13.64 -7.33 0.66
N LEU A 63 -12.68 -6.43 0.89
CA LEU A 63 -12.92 -5.18 1.62
C LEU A 63 -13.98 -4.31 0.91
N GLY A 64 -13.90 -4.21 -0.42
CA GLY A 64 -14.87 -3.49 -1.24
C GLY A 64 -16.28 -4.08 -1.13
N ASP A 65 -16.39 -5.41 -1.16
CA ASP A 65 -17.67 -6.12 -1.05
C ASP A 65 -18.32 -5.92 0.32
N ILE A 66 -17.55 -6.05 1.40
CA ILE A 66 -18.04 -5.82 2.77
C ILE A 66 -18.55 -4.37 2.89
N MET A 67 -17.77 -3.38 2.44
CA MET A 67 -18.19 -1.98 2.50
C MET A 67 -19.36 -1.65 1.59
N THR A 68 -19.63 -2.46 0.56
CA THR A 68 -20.78 -2.28 -0.33
C THR A 68 -22.05 -2.89 0.23
N HIS A 69 -21.95 -4.04 0.91
CA HIS A 69 -23.11 -4.86 1.27
C HIS A 69 -23.39 -4.97 2.77
N ALA A 70 -22.44 -4.60 3.62
CA ALA A 70 -22.50 -4.77 5.06
C ALA A 70 -22.07 -3.51 5.83
N ALA A 71 -22.06 -2.34 5.17
CA ALA A 71 -21.63 -1.08 5.78
C ALA A 71 -22.38 -0.76 7.08
N GLU A 72 -23.68 -1.07 7.17
CA GLU A 72 -24.47 -0.82 8.39
C GLU A 72 -24.02 -1.63 9.62
N LEU A 73 -23.19 -2.66 9.44
CA LEU A 73 -22.66 -3.48 10.52
C LEU A 73 -21.41 -2.87 11.18
N HIS A 74 -20.87 -1.79 10.63
CA HIS A 74 -19.63 -1.17 11.07
C HIS A 74 -19.90 0.19 11.75
N ASP A 75 -19.18 0.46 12.84
CA ASP A 75 -19.25 1.74 13.52
C ASP A 75 -18.25 2.76 12.95
N LEU A 76 -18.31 3.99 13.46
CA LEU A 76 -17.43 5.06 13.01
C LEU A 76 -15.95 4.80 13.33
N ALA A 77 -15.65 4.04 14.39
CA ALA A 77 -14.28 3.69 14.73
C ALA A 77 -13.71 2.69 13.72
N GLU A 78 -14.52 1.74 13.26
CA GLU A 78 -14.15 0.80 12.21
C GLU A 78 -13.93 1.50 10.86
N LEU A 79 -14.77 2.47 10.52
CA LEU A 79 -14.54 3.33 9.36
C LEU A 79 -13.20 4.08 9.49
N ALA A 80 -12.87 4.61 10.67
CA ALA A 80 -11.62 5.35 10.89
C ALA A 80 -10.38 4.45 10.77
N ARG A 81 -10.45 3.21 11.27
CA ARG A 81 -9.41 2.18 11.09
C ARG A 81 -9.22 1.79 9.64
N LEU A 82 -10.32 1.58 8.92
CA LEU A 82 -10.29 1.25 7.49
C LEU A 82 -9.66 2.37 6.68
N VAL A 83 -10.08 3.62 6.87
CA VAL A 83 -9.51 4.77 6.16
C VAL A 83 -8.03 4.96 6.50
N CYS A 84 -7.61 4.73 7.76
CA CYS A 84 -6.20 4.73 8.14
C CYS A 84 -5.42 3.61 7.44
N GLY A 85 -5.98 2.40 7.36
CA GLY A 85 -5.37 1.26 6.66
C GLY A 85 -5.23 1.51 5.16
N LEU A 86 -6.27 2.03 4.51
CA LEU A 86 -6.25 2.43 3.11
C LEU A 86 -5.21 3.54 2.85
N ASN A 87 -5.11 4.53 3.75
CA ASN A 87 -4.06 5.55 3.67
C ASN A 87 -2.67 4.92 3.70
N LEU A 88 -2.40 3.98 4.61
CA LEU A 88 -1.12 3.28 4.68
C LEU A 88 -0.82 2.48 3.41
N ILE A 89 -1.78 1.67 2.95
CA ILE A 89 -1.64 0.87 1.72
C ILE A 89 -1.31 1.80 0.55
N GLN A 90 -2.10 2.86 0.39
CA GLN A 90 -1.88 3.84 -0.67
C GLN A 90 -0.50 4.48 -0.55
N ALA A 91 -0.10 4.93 0.65
CA ALA A 91 1.18 5.57 0.88
C ALA A 91 2.38 4.66 0.53
N TYR A 92 2.32 3.39 0.94
CA TYR A 92 3.37 2.41 0.60
C TYR A 92 3.37 2.05 -0.88
N LEU A 93 2.21 1.99 -1.52
CA LEU A 93 2.09 1.82 -2.97
C LEU A 93 2.70 3.03 -3.71
N THR A 94 2.41 4.26 -3.27
CA THR A 94 3.00 5.49 -3.81
C THR A 94 4.53 5.45 -3.75
N GLN A 95 5.08 5.13 -2.57
CA GLN A 95 6.53 5.01 -2.40
C GLN A 95 7.12 3.92 -3.28
N THR A 96 6.43 2.79 -3.44
CA THR A 96 6.88 1.68 -4.29
C THR A 96 6.94 2.11 -5.75
N ILE A 97 5.90 2.76 -6.26
CA ILE A 97 5.86 3.31 -7.63
C ILE A 97 7.03 4.30 -7.84
N GLN A 98 7.26 5.21 -6.89
CA GLN A 98 8.36 6.17 -6.97
C GLN A 98 9.74 5.49 -6.93
N ARG A 99 9.91 4.42 -6.14
CA ARG A 99 11.14 3.61 -6.15
C ARG A 99 11.34 2.92 -7.49
N ILE A 100 10.28 2.39 -8.09
CA ILE A 100 10.37 1.76 -9.42
C ILE A 100 10.75 2.81 -10.46
N ALA A 101 10.14 4.00 -10.44
CA ALA A 101 10.51 5.11 -11.32
C ALA A 101 11.99 5.46 -11.19
N ALA A 102 12.47 5.65 -9.96
CA ALA A 102 13.87 5.99 -9.68
C ALA A 102 14.85 4.88 -10.11
N ASN A 103 14.52 3.61 -9.87
CA ASN A 103 15.34 2.49 -10.33
C ASN A 103 15.31 2.32 -11.86
N THR A 104 14.21 2.69 -12.52
CA THR A 104 14.12 2.69 -13.99
C THR A 104 14.99 3.79 -14.58
N ASP A 105 14.95 5.00 -14.02
CA ASP A 105 15.81 6.13 -14.41
C ASP A 105 17.30 5.82 -14.19
N ALA A 106 17.62 5.17 -13.06
CA ALA A 106 18.97 4.70 -12.75
C ALA A 106 19.42 3.47 -13.56
N ARG A 107 18.56 2.91 -14.42
CA ARG A 107 18.82 1.68 -15.19
C ARG A 107 19.26 0.49 -14.33
N ALA A 108 18.67 0.38 -13.14
CA ALA A 108 18.99 -0.69 -12.19
C ALA A 108 18.39 -2.05 -12.57
N PHE A 109 17.37 -2.07 -13.43
CA PHE A 109 16.74 -3.31 -13.89
C PHE A 109 17.59 -3.99 -14.99
N PRO A 110 17.86 -5.31 -14.90
CA PRO A 110 18.50 -6.05 -15.98
C PRO A 110 17.78 -5.85 -17.33
N GLY A 111 18.54 -5.62 -18.41
CA GLY A 111 18.00 -5.34 -19.75
C GLY A 111 17.58 -3.90 -20.01
N SER A 112 17.57 -3.02 -18.99
CA SER A 112 17.25 -1.59 -19.17
C SER A 112 18.33 -0.79 -19.91
N VAL A 113 19.55 -1.31 -20.04
CA VAL A 113 20.61 -0.67 -20.84
C VAL A 113 20.29 -0.77 -22.33
N ASP A 114 19.75 -1.91 -22.77
CA ASP A 114 19.46 -2.22 -24.16
C ASP A 114 18.08 -1.73 -24.63
N ALA A 115 17.22 -1.33 -23.68
CA ALA A 115 15.90 -0.82 -23.99
C ALA A 115 15.97 0.54 -24.74
N PRO A 116 15.07 0.77 -25.72
CA PRO A 116 15.03 2.04 -26.45
C PRO A 116 14.86 3.24 -25.51
N ALA A 117 15.70 4.25 -25.67
CA ALA A 117 15.71 5.42 -24.79
C ALA A 117 14.34 6.14 -24.70
N ALA A 118 13.62 6.22 -25.83
CA ALA A 118 12.28 6.81 -25.86
C ALA A 118 11.26 6.00 -25.04
N ALA A 119 11.36 4.66 -25.06
CA ALA A 119 10.46 3.79 -24.30
C ALA A 119 10.74 3.89 -22.80
N LEU A 120 12.01 3.86 -22.39
CA LEU A 120 12.40 4.07 -20.99
C LEU A 120 11.92 5.43 -20.48
N ARG A 121 12.07 6.49 -21.27
CA ARG A 121 11.61 7.82 -20.90
C ARG A 121 10.09 7.85 -20.68
N ALA A 122 9.32 7.27 -21.59
CA ALA A 122 7.86 7.20 -21.45
C ALA A 122 7.43 6.42 -20.19
N ILE A 123 8.15 5.34 -19.83
CA ILE A 123 7.91 4.57 -18.60
C ILE A 123 8.22 5.42 -17.36
N ILE A 124 9.38 6.07 -17.32
CA ILE A 124 9.80 6.93 -16.21
C ILE A 124 8.79 8.06 -16.01
N ASP A 125 8.38 8.74 -17.08
CA ASP A 125 7.43 9.84 -17.03
C ASP A 125 6.07 9.35 -16.51
N SER A 126 5.60 8.19 -16.99
CA SER A 126 4.34 7.58 -16.58
C SER A 126 4.34 7.14 -15.11
N LEU A 127 5.42 6.50 -14.64
CA LEU A 127 5.57 6.08 -13.25
C LEU A 127 5.73 7.28 -12.32
N SER A 128 6.44 8.32 -12.74
CA SER A 128 6.60 9.56 -11.98
C SER A 128 5.27 10.29 -11.83
N ALA A 129 4.48 10.38 -12.92
CA ALA A 129 3.15 10.96 -12.89
C ALA A 129 2.18 10.13 -12.02
N ALA A 130 2.22 8.80 -12.14
CA ALA A 130 1.44 7.92 -11.27
C ALA A 130 1.81 8.09 -9.79
N GLY A 131 3.10 8.18 -9.47
CA GLY A 131 3.59 8.47 -8.14
C GLY A 131 3.05 9.81 -7.61
N ALA A 132 3.18 10.89 -8.37
CA ALA A 132 2.70 12.21 -7.98
C ALA A 132 1.17 12.24 -7.75
N ASN A 133 0.39 11.64 -8.63
CA ASN A 133 -1.07 11.54 -8.47
C ASN A 133 -1.44 10.69 -7.25
N SER A 134 -0.68 9.62 -7.00
CA SER A 134 -0.87 8.73 -5.87
C SER A 134 -0.60 9.42 -4.52
N GLU A 135 0.32 10.40 -4.47
CA GLU A 135 0.53 11.24 -3.28
C GLU A 135 -0.72 12.05 -2.91
N LEU A 136 -1.42 12.61 -3.91
CA LEU A 136 -2.67 13.36 -3.68
C LEU A 136 -3.76 12.47 -3.09
N VAL A 137 -3.91 11.25 -3.63
CA VAL A 137 -4.88 10.26 -3.12
C VAL A 137 -4.55 9.85 -1.68
N ALA A 138 -3.27 9.54 -1.40
CA ALA A 138 -2.83 9.24 -0.04
C ALA A 138 -3.12 10.42 0.91
N GLY A 139 -2.87 11.65 0.46
CA GLY A 139 -3.20 12.88 1.19
C GLY A 139 -4.68 13.01 1.56
N HIS A 140 -5.58 12.75 0.61
CA HIS A 140 -7.02 12.77 0.88
C HIS A 140 -7.46 11.70 1.87
N LEU A 141 -6.89 10.49 1.78
CA LEU A 141 -7.16 9.43 2.76
C LEU A 141 -6.66 9.82 4.15
N LYS A 142 -5.48 10.46 4.25
CA LYS A 142 -4.97 11.00 5.52
C LYS A 142 -5.91 12.06 6.10
N GLU A 143 -6.37 13.00 5.26
CA GLU A 143 -7.31 14.04 5.69
C GLU A 143 -8.64 13.45 6.18
N ALA A 144 -9.20 12.48 5.45
CA ALA A 144 -10.42 11.78 5.85
C ALA A 144 -10.23 11.09 7.21
N HIS A 145 -9.12 10.36 7.38
CA HIS A 145 -8.78 9.72 8.66
C HIS A 145 -8.68 10.73 9.81
N LEU A 146 -7.95 11.83 9.63
CA LEU A 146 -7.78 12.85 10.68
C LEU A 146 -9.13 13.47 11.10
N ARG A 147 -9.99 13.77 10.12
CA ARG A 147 -11.35 14.28 10.38
C ARG A 147 -12.21 13.30 11.18
N LEU A 148 -12.10 12.00 10.93
CA LEU A 148 -12.84 10.98 11.66
C LEU A 148 -12.47 10.93 13.16
N TYR A 149 -11.22 11.27 13.50
CA TYR A 149 -10.76 11.36 14.90
C TYR A 149 -10.95 12.74 15.54
N GLY A 150 -11.60 13.68 14.85
CA GLY A 150 -11.71 15.08 15.30
C GLY A 150 -10.36 15.79 15.36
N LEU A 151 -9.33 15.25 14.70
CA LEU A 151 -8.01 15.85 14.60
C LEU A 151 -7.98 16.74 13.35
N THR A 152 -7.75 18.04 13.52
CA THR A 152 -7.50 18.96 12.40
C THR A 152 -6.00 19.24 12.27
N TYR A 153 -5.53 19.43 11.03
CA TYR A 153 -4.16 19.86 10.72
C TYR A 153 -3.76 21.15 11.42
#